data_AF-A0A8S0THL8-F1
#
_entry.id   AF-A0A8S0THL8-F1
#
_cell.length_a   1.000
_cell.length_b   1.000
_cell.length_c   1.000
_cell.angle_alpha   90.00
_cell.angle_beta   90.00
_cell.angle_gamma   90.00
#
_symmetry.space_group_name_H-M   'P 1'
#
loop_
_entity.id
_entity.type
_entity.pdbx_description
1 polymer ?
#
loop_
_entity_poly.entity_id
_entity_poly.type
_entity_poly.pdbx_seq_one_letter_code
_entity_poly.pdbx_strand_id
1 'polypeptide(L)'
;MDSDYGIPRELSDLQKLRSQYQPQLPPCLQGTTVRVEFGDATTAADPSGAHTISRSFPHTYGQPLAHFMRETAKVPDARIITEHPAIRVGVVFCGRQSPGGHNVIWGLLDALKVHNPNSTLLGFLGGSDGLFAQKTLEVTDDILATYKNQGGYDLLGRTKDQIRTTEQVNAALNACTSLKLDGLVIIGGVTSNTDAAQLAETFAERKCPTKVLGHIGYHILAAGLNGYMATVTNLKNPLNKWRCGAAPITSMMTVKRYGRGHGAVTLGKPALHPAAVDLKGKSYELLRQNGTKFLMDDVYRNPGPLQFEGPGADAKAVTLCVEDQDYMGRIKKLQGHLDKVRSIVKPGCSQDVLKAALSAMASVTDILSVMSSPTSGSTPY
;
A
#
# COMPACT_ATOMS: atom_id res chain seq x y z
N MET A 1 17.70 -9.08 19.20
CA MET A 1 16.34 -8.99 19.77
C MET A 1 15.77 -10.36 19.58
N ASP A 2 15.64 -11.08 20.69
CA ASP A 2 15.03 -12.39 20.70
C ASP A 2 13.57 -12.23 20.29
N SER A 3 13.14 -13.06 19.35
CA SER A 3 11.75 -13.09 18.90
C SER A 3 11.03 -14.17 19.69
N ASP A 4 9.83 -13.86 20.15
CA ASP A 4 9.07 -14.73 21.03
C ASP A 4 8.43 -15.91 20.29
N TYR A 5 8.28 -15.82 18.96
CA TYR A 5 7.74 -16.89 18.11
C TYR A 5 6.40 -17.46 18.63
N GLY A 6 5.53 -16.59 19.12
CA GLY A 6 4.20 -16.94 19.64
C GLY A 6 4.15 -17.30 21.12
N ILE A 7 5.26 -17.23 21.84
CA ILE A 7 5.27 -17.46 23.30
C ILE A 7 4.47 -16.34 24.00
N PRO A 8 3.47 -16.67 24.85
CA PRO A 8 2.72 -15.68 25.59
C PRO A 8 3.63 -14.77 26.44
N ARG A 9 3.33 -13.47 26.41
CA ARG A 9 4.12 -12.45 27.10
C ARG A 9 3.51 -12.06 28.44
N GLU A 10 4.34 -11.87 29.45
CA GLU A 10 3.94 -11.17 30.67
C GLU A 10 3.79 -9.67 30.37
N LEU A 11 2.57 -9.16 30.56
CA LEU A 11 2.22 -7.77 30.26
C LEU A 11 2.23 -6.92 31.53
N SER A 12 2.80 -5.70 31.44
CA SER A 12 2.59 -4.66 32.45
C SER A 12 1.12 -4.21 32.49
N ASP A 13 0.72 -3.51 33.55
CA ASP A 13 -0.68 -3.07 33.72
C ASP A 13 -1.15 -2.16 32.58
N LEU A 14 -0.30 -1.26 32.09
CA LEU A 14 -0.60 -0.43 30.93
C LEU A 14 -0.79 -1.28 29.67
N GLN A 15 0.03 -2.32 29.47
CA GLN A 15 -0.10 -3.21 28.32
C GLN A 15 -1.36 -4.08 28.40
N LYS A 16 -1.74 -4.56 29.59
CA LYS A 16 -2.99 -5.28 29.84
C LYS A 16 -4.21 -4.40 29.55
N LEU A 17 -4.18 -3.14 29.97
CA LEU A 17 -5.25 -2.19 29.63
C LEU A 17 -5.28 -1.93 28.12
N ARG A 18 -4.10 -1.72 27.52
CA ARG A 18 -3.99 -1.43 26.09
C ARG A 18 -4.40 -2.60 25.20
N SER A 19 -4.22 -3.86 25.62
CA SER A 19 -4.67 -5.03 24.84
C SER A 19 -6.19 -5.12 24.71
N GLN A 20 -6.95 -4.43 25.55
CA GLN A 20 -8.42 -4.37 25.51
C GLN A 20 -8.95 -3.38 24.45
N TYR A 21 -8.11 -2.43 23.99
CA TYR A 21 -8.52 -1.46 22.98
C TYR A 21 -8.90 -2.16 21.66
N GLN A 22 -10.09 -1.84 21.14
CA GLN A 22 -10.58 -2.36 19.87
C GLN A 22 -10.38 -1.33 18.76
N PRO A 23 -9.49 -1.58 17.78
CA PRO A 23 -9.32 -0.71 16.63
C PRO A 23 -10.63 -0.59 15.83
N GLN A 24 -10.99 0.63 15.48
CA GLN A 24 -12.18 0.87 14.68
C GLN A 24 -11.93 0.60 13.19
N LEU A 25 -12.90 -0.03 12.52
CA LEU A 25 -12.85 -0.28 11.08
C LEU A 25 -13.61 0.81 10.30
N PRO A 26 -13.07 1.29 9.15
CA PRO A 26 -13.79 2.17 8.25
C PRO A 26 -15.12 1.55 7.79
N PRO A 27 -16.19 2.35 7.58
CA PRO A 27 -17.50 1.81 7.21
C PRO A 27 -17.54 0.94 5.95
N CYS A 28 -16.57 1.09 5.04
CA CYS A 28 -16.47 0.29 3.81
C CYS A 28 -15.89 -1.11 4.01
N LEU A 29 -15.31 -1.41 5.18
CA LEU A 29 -14.75 -2.72 5.54
C LEU A 29 -15.55 -3.41 6.65
N GLN A 30 -16.66 -2.81 7.08
CA GLN A 30 -17.55 -3.38 8.09
C GLN A 30 -18.52 -4.37 7.46
N GLY A 31 -18.73 -5.50 8.13
CA GLY A 31 -19.59 -6.58 7.65
C GLY A 31 -18.86 -7.55 6.72
N THR A 32 -19.61 -8.48 6.12
CA THR A 32 -19.06 -9.54 5.26
C THR A 32 -19.16 -9.21 3.77
N THR A 33 -20.01 -8.26 3.39
CA THR A 33 -20.24 -7.91 1.98
C THR A 33 -19.52 -6.61 1.62
N VAL A 34 -18.42 -6.74 0.89
CA VAL A 34 -17.65 -5.61 0.35
C VAL A 34 -17.75 -5.58 -1.17
N ARG A 35 -18.06 -4.39 -1.69
CA ARG A 35 -18.09 -4.11 -3.12
C ARG A 35 -16.72 -3.66 -3.57
N VAL A 36 -16.22 -4.25 -4.65
CA VAL A 36 -14.97 -3.86 -5.29
C VAL A 36 -15.29 -3.13 -6.58
N GLU A 37 -14.80 -1.90 -6.69
CA GLU A 37 -14.85 -1.12 -7.93
C GLU A 37 -13.43 -0.98 -8.49
N PHE A 38 -13.29 -1.28 -9.77
CA PHE A 38 -12.05 -1.11 -10.49
C PHE A 38 -12.03 0.25 -11.19
N GLY A 39 -10.96 1.01 -10.94
CA GLY A 39 -10.66 2.23 -11.68
C GLY A 39 -9.92 1.94 -12.98
N ASP A 40 -9.26 2.97 -13.51
CA ASP A 40 -8.49 2.88 -14.74
C ASP A 40 -7.22 2.01 -14.56
N ALA A 41 -6.75 1.45 -15.68
CA ALA A 41 -5.46 0.78 -15.76
C ALA A 41 -4.33 1.72 -15.32
N THR A 42 -3.42 1.22 -14.49
CA THR A 42 -2.32 2.03 -13.97
C THR A 42 -1.15 2.09 -14.96
N THR A 43 -0.28 3.07 -14.78
CA THR A 43 1.03 3.16 -15.43
C THR A 43 2.12 3.31 -14.36
N ALA A 44 3.40 3.22 -14.74
CA ALA A 44 4.50 3.46 -13.81
C ALA A 44 4.51 4.91 -13.29
N ALA A 45 4.95 5.09 -12.04
CA ALA A 45 5.07 6.40 -11.39
C ALA A 45 5.98 7.37 -12.17
N ASP A 46 7.01 6.85 -12.84
CA ASP A 46 7.87 7.60 -13.76
C ASP A 46 7.68 7.07 -15.20
N PRO A 47 7.14 7.89 -16.12
CA PRO A 47 6.98 7.51 -17.53
C PRO A 47 8.28 7.04 -18.18
N SER A 48 9.43 7.56 -17.73
CA SER A 48 10.74 7.24 -18.30
C SER A 48 11.17 5.78 -18.04
N GLY A 49 10.58 5.13 -17.03
CA GLY A 49 10.81 3.74 -16.67
C GLY A 49 9.70 2.78 -17.11
N ALA A 50 8.58 3.30 -17.63
CA ALA A 50 7.36 2.51 -17.90
C ALA A 50 7.64 1.29 -18.79
N HIS A 51 8.38 1.46 -19.89
CA HIS A 51 8.70 0.36 -20.81
C HIS A 51 9.57 -0.74 -20.17
N THR A 52 10.54 -0.36 -19.33
CA THR A 52 11.40 -1.33 -18.63
C THR A 52 10.61 -2.09 -17.57
N ILE A 53 9.71 -1.40 -16.86
CA ILE A 53 8.84 -2.01 -15.85
C ILE A 53 7.85 -2.96 -16.52
N SER A 54 7.17 -2.54 -17.59
CA SER A 54 6.21 -3.40 -18.30
C SER A 54 6.85 -4.66 -18.87
N ARG A 55 8.11 -4.57 -19.34
CA ARG A 55 8.87 -5.73 -19.81
C ARG A 55 9.30 -6.66 -18.67
N SER A 56 9.57 -6.11 -17.49
CA SER A 56 9.99 -6.89 -16.32
C SER A 56 8.80 -7.50 -15.56
N PHE A 57 7.60 -6.92 -15.71
CA PHE A 57 6.37 -7.29 -15.02
C PHE A 57 5.18 -7.51 -15.99
N PRO A 58 5.31 -8.36 -17.03
CA PRO A 58 4.27 -8.52 -18.03
C PRO A 58 2.91 -9.01 -17.50
N HIS A 59 2.86 -9.69 -16.35
CA HIS A 59 1.62 -10.22 -15.77
C HIS A 59 0.97 -9.30 -14.74
N THR A 60 1.73 -8.38 -14.14
CA THR A 60 1.27 -7.50 -13.05
C THR A 60 1.32 -6.00 -13.39
N TYR A 61 1.92 -5.61 -14.52
CA TYR A 61 1.89 -4.24 -15.02
C TYR A 61 0.52 -3.88 -15.61
N GLY A 62 0.10 -2.61 -15.47
CA GLY A 62 -1.13 -2.11 -16.08
C GLY A 62 -2.43 -2.51 -15.36
N GLN A 63 -2.34 -3.23 -14.25
CA GLN A 63 -3.50 -3.61 -13.46
C GLN A 63 -4.25 -2.36 -12.93
N PRO A 64 -5.58 -2.42 -12.75
CA PRO A 64 -6.38 -1.27 -12.33
C PRO A 64 -6.21 -0.94 -10.83
N LEU A 65 -6.56 0.28 -10.43
CA LEU A 65 -6.78 0.56 -9.01
C LEU A 65 -8.05 -0.15 -8.53
N ALA A 66 -8.04 -0.67 -7.29
CA ALA A 66 -9.21 -1.24 -6.67
C ALA A 66 -9.71 -0.36 -5.53
N HIS A 67 -11.02 -0.18 -5.45
CA HIS A 67 -11.69 0.59 -4.39
C HIS A 67 -12.67 -0.30 -3.65
N PHE A 68 -12.56 -0.30 -2.32
CA PHE A 68 -13.46 -1.04 -1.45
C PHE A 68 -14.53 -0.11 -0.92
N MET A 69 -15.78 -0.45 -1.20
CA MET A 69 -16.93 0.31 -0.77
C MET A 69 -17.94 -0.58 -0.06
N ARG A 70 -18.69 0.06 0.84
CA ARG A 70 -19.85 -0.57 1.43
C ARG A 70 -20.85 -0.90 0.32
N GLU A 71 -21.58 -1.98 0.50
CA GLU A 71 -22.77 -2.23 -0.30
C GLU A 71 -23.80 -1.12 -0.04
N THR A 72 -23.80 -0.08 -0.88
CA THR A 72 -24.84 0.94 -0.91
C THR A 72 -25.29 1.14 -2.35
N ALA A 73 -26.56 0.77 -2.60
CA ALA A 73 -27.26 0.74 -3.89
C ALA A 73 -26.65 -0.18 -4.98
N LYS A 74 -27.53 -0.78 -5.80
CA LYS A 74 -27.17 -1.58 -6.97
C LYS A 74 -26.47 -0.68 -7.99
N VAL A 75 -25.14 -0.76 -8.06
CA VAL A 75 -24.34 -0.12 -9.12
C VAL A 75 -24.18 -1.14 -10.24
N PRO A 76 -24.51 -0.80 -11.50
CA PRO A 76 -24.24 -1.67 -12.65
C PRO A 76 -22.76 -2.06 -12.70
N ASP A 77 -22.46 -3.32 -13.04
CA ASP A 77 -21.10 -3.87 -13.20
C ASP A 77 -20.23 -3.94 -11.93
N ALA A 78 -20.79 -3.71 -10.75
CA ALA A 78 -20.05 -3.85 -9.51
C ALA A 78 -19.78 -5.32 -9.14
N ARG A 79 -18.51 -5.66 -8.91
CA ARG A 79 -18.15 -6.98 -8.38
C ARG A 79 -18.39 -7.00 -6.87
N ILE A 80 -19.39 -7.77 -6.46
CA ILE A 80 -19.70 -8.03 -5.06
C ILE A 80 -19.01 -9.33 -4.66
N ILE A 81 -18.24 -9.30 -3.58
CA ILE A 81 -17.66 -10.51 -3.00
C ILE A 81 -18.75 -11.14 -2.14
N THR A 82 -19.36 -12.22 -2.64
CA THR A 82 -20.41 -12.99 -1.94
C THR A 82 -19.94 -14.37 -1.49
N GLU A 83 -18.90 -14.91 -2.15
CA GLU A 83 -18.32 -16.20 -1.83
C GLU A 83 -17.07 -16.03 -0.99
N HIS A 84 -17.03 -16.72 0.14
CA HIS A 84 -15.91 -16.72 1.08
C HIS A 84 -15.44 -18.17 1.26
N PRO A 85 -14.69 -18.74 0.30
CA PRO A 85 -14.13 -20.08 0.46
C PRO A 85 -13.13 -20.11 1.63
N ALA A 86 -12.90 -21.31 2.17
CA ALA A 86 -11.87 -21.50 3.19
C ALA A 86 -10.50 -21.31 2.52
N ILE A 87 -9.74 -20.31 2.98
CA ILE A 87 -8.43 -19.97 2.40
C ILE A 87 -7.31 -20.09 3.43
N ARG A 88 -6.11 -20.41 2.94
CA ARG A 88 -4.88 -20.49 3.74
C ARG A 88 -3.98 -19.32 3.38
N VAL A 89 -3.69 -18.47 4.36
CA VAL A 89 -2.87 -17.27 4.14
C VAL A 89 -1.58 -17.38 4.93
N GLY A 90 -0.45 -17.18 4.26
CA GLY A 90 0.85 -17.01 4.89
C GLY A 90 1.15 -15.54 5.16
N VAL A 91 1.77 -15.24 6.29
CA VAL A 91 2.21 -13.87 6.64
C VAL A 91 3.67 -13.87 7.11
N VAL A 92 4.44 -12.88 6.65
CA VAL A 92 5.86 -12.73 6.99
C VAL A 92 6.22 -11.28 7.28
N PHE A 93 6.99 -11.06 8.34
CA PHE A 93 7.58 -9.76 8.65
C PHE A 93 8.98 -9.62 8.04
N CYS A 94 9.17 -8.55 7.26
CA CYS A 94 10.44 -8.24 6.62
C CYS A 94 10.90 -6.82 6.93
N GLY A 95 12.21 -6.62 6.99
CA GLY A 95 12.83 -5.32 7.18
C GLY A 95 12.86 -4.86 8.63
N ARG A 96 12.68 -3.56 8.87
CA ARG A 96 12.70 -2.96 10.21
C ARG A 96 11.30 -3.04 10.83
N GLN A 97 11.25 -3.27 12.14
CA GLN A 97 9.99 -3.25 12.88
C GLN A 97 9.37 -1.84 12.88
N SER A 98 8.04 -1.80 12.89
CA SER A 98 7.24 -0.58 13.05
C SER A 98 6.11 -0.86 14.06
N PRO A 99 5.75 0.10 14.93
CA PRO A 99 4.55 -0.02 15.76
C PRO A 99 3.31 -0.32 14.91
N GLY A 100 2.47 -1.25 15.37
CA GLY A 100 1.23 -1.67 14.69
C GLY A 100 1.33 -2.97 13.86
N GLY A 101 2.50 -3.57 13.70
CA GLY A 101 2.65 -4.82 12.95
C GLY A 101 1.84 -6.00 13.51
N HIS A 102 1.71 -6.11 14.83
CA HIS A 102 0.85 -7.14 15.43
C HIS A 102 -0.64 -6.89 15.12
N ASN A 103 -1.09 -5.63 15.11
CA ASN A 103 -2.45 -5.27 14.72
C ASN A 103 -2.75 -5.60 13.26
N VAL A 104 -1.73 -5.57 12.40
CA VAL A 104 -1.86 -6.01 11.00
C VAL A 104 -2.21 -7.50 10.93
N ILE A 105 -1.50 -8.34 11.69
CA ILE A 105 -1.77 -9.79 11.76
C ILE A 105 -3.13 -10.05 12.41
N TRP A 106 -3.44 -9.34 13.50
CA TRP A 106 -4.71 -9.46 14.19
C TRP A 106 -5.90 -9.11 13.28
N GLY A 107 -5.84 -7.98 12.57
CA GLY A 107 -6.91 -7.60 11.63
C GLY A 107 -7.05 -8.56 10.45
N LEU A 108 -5.96 -9.19 10.01
CA LEU A 108 -6.01 -10.24 8.98
C LEU A 108 -6.66 -11.53 9.50
N LEU A 109 -6.31 -11.97 10.71
CA LEU A 109 -6.95 -13.15 11.33
C LEU A 109 -8.44 -12.92 11.53
N ASP A 110 -8.81 -11.78 12.10
CA ASP A 110 -10.20 -11.40 12.34
C ASP A 110 -11.01 -11.40 11.03
N ALA A 111 -10.48 -10.74 9.98
CA ALA A 111 -11.11 -10.75 8.68
C ALA A 111 -11.25 -12.16 8.09
N LEU A 112 -10.24 -13.03 8.22
CA LEU A 112 -10.33 -14.41 7.75
C LEU A 112 -11.44 -15.18 8.47
N LYS A 113 -11.50 -15.10 9.80
CA LYS A 113 -12.45 -15.84 10.63
C LYS A 113 -13.87 -15.34 10.50
N VAL A 114 -14.08 -14.03 10.40
CA VAL A 114 -15.40 -13.41 10.19
C VAL A 114 -16.04 -13.85 8.87
N HIS A 115 -15.25 -13.98 7.80
CA HIS A 115 -15.78 -14.36 6.48
C HIS A 115 -15.86 -15.88 6.29
N ASN A 116 -14.89 -16.64 6.77
CA ASN A 116 -14.96 -18.09 6.79
C ASN A 116 -14.11 -18.67 7.95
N PRO A 117 -14.74 -19.22 9.00
CA PRO A 117 -14.05 -19.79 10.18
C PRO A 117 -13.02 -20.89 9.88
N ASN A 118 -13.18 -21.60 8.76
CA ASN A 118 -12.26 -22.67 8.33
C ASN A 118 -10.99 -22.13 7.67
N SER A 119 -10.88 -20.83 7.43
CA SER A 119 -9.66 -20.21 6.92
C SER A 119 -8.56 -20.23 7.97
N THR A 120 -7.31 -20.35 7.54
CA THR A 120 -6.14 -20.42 8.43
C THR A 120 -5.11 -19.35 8.11
N LEU A 121 -4.45 -18.86 9.15
CA LEU A 121 -3.37 -17.88 9.06
C LEU A 121 -2.07 -18.52 9.58
N LEU A 122 -1.08 -18.64 8.70
CA LEU A 122 0.23 -19.19 9.02
C LEU A 122 1.27 -18.07 9.05
N GLY A 123 1.87 -17.83 10.22
CA GLY A 123 2.98 -16.91 10.38
C GLY A 123 4.33 -17.58 10.15
N PHE A 124 5.15 -17.05 9.24
CA PHE A 124 6.51 -17.54 9.01
C PHE A 124 7.48 -17.01 10.07
N LEU A 125 8.18 -17.92 10.74
CA LEU A 125 9.04 -17.61 11.88
C LEU A 125 10.45 -17.20 11.45
N GLY A 126 10.86 -15.98 11.81
CA GLY A 126 12.18 -15.45 11.49
C GLY A 126 12.25 -14.88 10.07
N GLY A 127 11.19 -14.19 9.61
CA GLY A 127 11.20 -13.51 8.32
C GLY A 127 11.28 -14.43 7.10
N SER A 128 11.98 -14.00 6.07
CA SER A 128 12.18 -14.74 4.81
C SER A 128 12.91 -16.07 5.01
N ASP A 129 13.84 -16.16 5.96
CA ASP A 129 14.53 -17.42 6.29
C ASP A 129 13.52 -18.49 6.75
N GLY A 130 12.54 -18.07 7.57
CA GLY A 130 11.40 -18.90 7.96
C GLY A 130 10.51 -19.31 6.80
N LEU A 131 10.28 -18.41 5.86
CA LEU A 131 9.54 -18.70 4.63
C LEU A 131 10.25 -19.77 3.80
N PHE A 132 11.55 -19.63 3.56
CA PHE A 132 12.33 -20.59 2.77
C PHE A 132 12.42 -21.97 3.45
N ALA A 133 12.57 -21.97 4.78
CA ALA A 133 12.63 -23.19 5.59
C ALA A 133 11.24 -23.79 5.90
N GLN A 134 10.15 -23.16 5.45
CA GLN A 134 8.77 -23.55 5.75
C GLN A 134 8.47 -23.60 7.27
N LYS A 135 9.21 -22.84 8.07
CA LYS A 135 9.05 -22.78 9.52
C LYS A 135 7.88 -21.87 9.84
N THR A 136 6.75 -22.47 10.21
CA THR A 136 5.48 -21.76 10.41
C THR A 136 4.92 -21.96 11.81
N LEU A 137 4.09 -21.01 12.22
CA LEU A 137 3.23 -21.05 13.40
C LEU A 137 1.81 -20.71 12.93
N GLU A 138 0.82 -21.53 13.29
CA GLU A 138 -0.58 -21.16 13.08
C GLU A 138 -0.97 -20.06 14.07
N VAL A 139 -1.43 -18.93 13.56
CA VAL A 139 -1.79 -17.76 14.38
C VAL A 139 -3.23 -17.92 14.85
N THR A 140 -3.42 -17.97 16.16
CA THR A 140 -4.72 -18.08 16.82
C THR A 140 -5.00 -16.88 17.72
N ASP A 141 -6.25 -16.71 18.15
CA ASP A 141 -6.63 -15.66 19.10
C ASP A 141 -5.89 -15.77 20.44
N ASP A 142 -5.63 -17.00 20.91
CA ASP A 142 -4.91 -17.26 22.15
C ASP A 142 -3.46 -16.78 22.07
N ILE A 143 -2.78 -17.07 20.95
CA ILE A 143 -1.42 -16.57 20.71
C ILE A 143 -1.46 -15.04 20.65
N LEU A 144 -2.42 -14.45 19.92
CA LEU A 144 -2.50 -13.01 19.74
C LEU A 144 -2.89 -12.24 21.01
N ALA A 145 -3.47 -12.88 22.02
CA ALA A 145 -3.99 -12.23 23.22
C ALA A 145 -2.96 -11.29 23.88
N THR A 146 -1.69 -11.70 23.94
CA THR A 146 -0.61 -10.89 24.52
C THR A 146 0.10 -9.95 23.54
N TYR A 147 -0.25 -9.98 22.24
CA TYR A 147 0.33 -9.12 21.20
C TYR A 147 -0.65 -8.05 20.69
N LYS A 148 -1.95 -8.15 21.01
CA LYS A 148 -2.94 -7.13 20.67
C LYS A 148 -2.49 -5.75 21.17
N ASN A 149 -2.40 -4.80 20.24
CA ASN A 149 -1.99 -3.40 20.48
C ASN A 149 -0.56 -3.22 21.03
N GLN A 150 0.30 -4.25 20.93
CA GLN A 150 1.69 -4.15 21.33
C GLN A 150 2.58 -3.68 20.17
N GLY A 151 3.74 -3.12 20.52
CA GLY A 151 4.78 -2.79 19.56
C GLY A 151 5.70 -3.98 19.27
N GLY A 152 6.54 -3.84 18.25
CA GLY A 152 7.52 -4.86 17.87
C GLY A 152 6.97 -5.86 16.86
N TYR A 153 7.85 -6.74 16.36
CA TYR A 153 7.58 -7.81 15.39
C TYR A 153 7.92 -9.20 15.99
N ASP A 154 8.08 -9.26 17.31
CA ASP A 154 8.53 -10.40 18.11
C ASP A 154 7.63 -11.64 17.98
N LEU A 155 6.32 -11.48 17.77
CA LEU A 155 5.38 -12.57 17.48
C LEU A 155 5.90 -13.58 16.45
N LEU A 156 6.46 -13.11 15.32
CA LEU A 156 7.00 -13.99 14.27
C LEU A 156 8.50 -13.83 14.09
N GLY A 157 9.11 -12.75 14.59
CA GLY A 157 10.46 -12.37 14.22
C GLY A 157 10.55 -11.84 12.78
N ARG A 158 11.73 -11.37 12.39
CA ARG A 158 11.95 -10.68 11.10
C ARG A 158 13.37 -10.87 10.60
N THR A 159 13.56 -10.69 9.32
CA THR A 159 14.87 -10.59 8.68
C THR A 159 15.07 -9.21 8.05
N LYS A 160 16.32 -8.84 7.76
CA LYS A 160 16.69 -7.60 7.06
C LYS A 160 17.09 -7.83 5.60
N ASP A 161 17.16 -9.09 5.19
CA ASP A 161 17.60 -9.54 3.87
C ASP A 161 16.56 -9.21 2.79
N GLN A 162 16.92 -9.54 1.55
CA GLN A 162 16.13 -9.29 0.35
C GLN A 162 16.02 -10.60 -0.40
N ILE A 163 14.85 -10.85 -0.98
CA ILE A 163 14.58 -12.04 -1.80
C ILE A 163 15.03 -11.72 -3.23
N ARG A 164 16.29 -12.03 -3.56
CA ARG A 164 16.91 -11.60 -4.82
C ARG A 164 17.34 -12.74 -5.73
N THR A 165 17.79 -13.85 -5.15
CA THR A 165 18.35 -14.94 -5.96
C THR A 165 17.24 -15.86 -6.47
N THR A 166 17.49 -16.51 -7.60
CA THR A 166 16.56 -17.48 -8.18
C THR A 166 16.26 -18.62 -7.20
N GLU A 167 17.24 -19.01 -6.38
CA GLU A 167 17.10 -20.03 -5.34
C GLU A 167 16.13 -19.58 -4.26
N GLN A 168 16.24 -18.33 -3.78
CA GLN A 168 15.34 -17.77 -2.77
C GLN A 168 13.91 -17.64 -3.32
N VAL A 169 13.75 -17.18 -4.56
CA VAL A 169 12.44 -17.07 -5.22
C VAL A 169 11.80 -18.45 -5.39
N ASN A 170 12.57 -19.45 -5.84
CA ASN A 170 12.10 -20.82 -5.94
C ASN A 170 11.77 -21.42 -4.57
N ALA A 171 12.54 -21.11 -3.53
CA ALA A 171 12.25 -21.57 -2.16
C ALA A 171 10.93 -20.99 -1.66
N ALA A 172 10.66 -19.70 -1.86
CA ALA A 172 9.38 -19.08 -1.53
C ALA A 172 8.21 -19.70 -2.31
N LEU A 173 8.38 -19.95 -3.62
CA LEU A 173 7.40 -20.62 -4.47
C LEU A 173 7.09 -22.04 -3.95
N ASN A 174 8.13 -22.80 -3.64
CA ASN A 174 8.01 -24.15 -3.10
C ASN A 174 7.30 -24.14 -1.75
N ALA A 175 7.65 -23.24 -0.85
CA ALA A 175 6.99 -23.08 0.43
C ALA A 175 5.48 -22.82 0.29
N CYS A 176 5.10 -21.87 -0.58
CA CYS A 176 3.69 -21.55 -0.82
C CYS A 176 2.93 -22.73 -1.41
N THR A 177 3.54 -23.46 -2.34
CA THR A 177 2.93 -24.64 -2.98
C THR A 177 2.79 -25.80 -2.00
N SER A 178 3.85 -26.12 -1.24
CA SER A 178 3.85 -27.20 -0.23
C SER A 178 2.82 -26.96 0.87
N LEU A 179 2.71 -25.71 1.33
CA LEU A 179 1.76 -25.30 2.37
C LEU A 179 0.35 -25.01 1.81
N LYS A 180 0.15 -25.15 0.49
CA LYS A 180 -1.12 -24.90 -0.22
C LYS A 180 -1.71 -23.52 0.13
N LEU A 181 -0.89 -22.48 0.05
CA LEU A 181 -1.31 -21.12 0.35
C LEU A 181 -2.12 -20.53 -0.80
N ASP A 182 -3.24 -19.89 -0.48
CA ASP A 182 -4.00 -19.06 -1.41
C ASP A 182 -3.42 -17.64 -1.47
N GLY A 183 -2.81 -17.17 -0.38
CA GLY A 183 -2.20 -15.86 -0.26
C GLY A 183 -0.90 -15.85 0.54
N LEU A 184 0.05 -15.01 0.14
CA LEU A 184 1.25 -14.66 0.89
C LEU A 184 1.28 -13.14 1.12
N VAL A 185 1.24 -12.71 2.37
CA VAL A 185 1.27 -11.31 2.77
C VAL A 185 2.67 -10.96 3.31
N ILE A 186 3.38 -10.09 2.59
CA ILE A 186 4.69 -9.59 2.98
C ILE A 186 4.53 -8.22 3.63
N ILE A 187 4.89 -8.11 4.90
CA ILE A 187 4.78 -6.88 5.68
C ILE A 187 6.18 -6.29 5.83
N GLY A 188 6.44 -5.17 5.17
CA GLY A 188 7.72 -4.49 5.25
C GLY A 188 7.75 -3.16 4.52
N GLY A 189 8.96 -2.62 4.36
CA GLY A 189 9.20 -1.34 3.67
C GLY A 189 9.31 -1.48 2.15
N VAL A 190 9.93 -0.48 1.51
CA VAL A 190 10.08 -0.41 0.05
C VAL A 190 10.79 -1.64 -0.55
N THR A 191 11.81 -2.14 0.12
CA THR A 191 12.56 -3.33 -0.33
C THR A 191 11.69 -4.58 -0.30
N SER A 192 11.01 -4.84 0.82
CA SER A 192 10.14 -6.01 0.98
C SER A 192 8.96 -5.98 0.00
N ASN A 193 8.42 -4.79 -0.31
CA ASN A 193 7.37 -4.66 -1.31
C ASN A 193 7.88 -4.77 -2.75
N THR A 194 9.15 -4.43 -3.00
CA THR A 194 9.82 -4.74 -4.27
C THR A 194 9.95 -6.26 -4.45
N ASP A 195 10.35 -6.96 -3.39
CA ASP A 195 10.42 -8.42 -3.37
C ASP A 195 9.02 -9.04 -3.57
N ALA A 196 7.98 -8.47 -2.93
CA ALA A 196 6.60 -8.91 -3.11
C ALA A 196 6.13 -8.76 -4.56
N ALA A 197 6.46 -7.67 -5.25
CA ALA A 197 6.15 -7.50 -6.66
C ALA A 197 6.86 -8.54 -7.53
N GLN A 198 8.15 -8.80 -7.28
CA GLN A 198 8.92 -9.81 -8.02
C GLN A 198 8.36 -11.21 -7.82
N LEU A 199 8.04 -11.57 -6.57
CA LEU A 199 7.39 -12.84 -6.26
C LEU A 199 6.01 -12.96 -6.91
N ALA A 200 5.19 -11.91 -6.86
CA ALA A 200 3.87 -11.89 -7.52
C ALA A 200 3.98 -12.18 -9.02
N GLU A 201 4.95 -11.55 -9.68
CA GLU A 201 5.22 -11.72 -11.10
C GLU A 201 5.70 -13.14 -11.42
N THR A 202 6.72 -13.63 -10.68
CA THR A 202 7.22 -14.99 -10.88
C THR A 202 6.16 -16.05 -10.59
N PHE A 203 5.32 -15.85 -9.57
CA PHE A 203 4.24 -16.79 -9.26
C PHE A 203 3.21 -16.82 -10.39
N ALA A 204 2.87 -15.67 -10.97
CA ALA A 204 1.99 -15.60 -12.13
C ALA A 204 2.60 -16.29 -13.37
N GLU A 205 3.88 -16.03 -13.67
CA GLU A 205 4.61 -16.68 -14.77
C GLU A 205 4.66 -18.21 -14.61
N ARG A 206 4.87 -18.68 -13.37
CA ARG A 206 4.91 -20.11 -13.02
C ARG A 206 3.54 -20.74 -12.81
N LYS A 207 2.45 -19.99 -13.03
CA LYS A 207 1.05 -20.42 -12.85
C LYS A 207 0.77 -20.94 -11.43
N CYS A 208 1.45 -20.39 -10.44
CA CYS A 208 1.16 -20.64 -9.03
C CYS A 208 -0.18 -19.98 -8.66
N PRO A 209 -1.09 -20.70 -7.98
CA PRO A 209 -2.38 -20.11 -7.57
C PRO A 209 -2.23 -19.07 -6.45
N THR A 210 -1.17 -19.15 -5.64
CA THR A 210 -0.92 -18.25 -4.52
C THR A 210 -0.78 -16.79 -4.98
N LYS A 211 -1.53 -15.89 -4.36
CA LYS A 211 -1.45 -14.44 -4.57
C LYS A 211 -0.45 -13.81 -3.62
N VAL A 212 0.44 -12.96 -4.10
CA VAL A 212 1.43 -12.26 -3.28
C VAL A 212 1.03 -10.80 -3.10
N LEU A 213 0.95 -10.34 -1.85
CA LEU A 213 0.51 -9.00 -1.48
C LEU A 213 1.57 -8.26 -0.66
N GLY A 214 1.71 -6.96 -0.95
CA GLY A 214 2.58 -6.04 -0.23
C GLY A 214 1.83 -5.27 0.85
N HIS A 215 1.46 -5.93 1.96
CA HIS A 215 0.58 -5.48 3.06
C HIS A 215 -0.90 -5.92 2.94
N ILE A 216 -1.66 -5.83 4.05
CA ILE A 216 -3.01 -6.40 4.31
C ILE A 216 -3.96 -6.37 3.12
N GLY A 217 -4.77 -7.43 2.98
CA GLY A 217 -6.13 -7.28 2.48
C GLY A 217 -6.82 -8.61 2.25
N TYR A 218 -7.57 -9.11 3.23
CA TYR A 218 -8.53 -10.20 2.98
C TYR A 218 -9.37 -9.89 1.73
N HIS A 219 -9.89 -8.67 1.65
CA HIS A 219 -10.66 -8.19 0.50
C HIS A 219 -9.86 -8.11 -0.81
N ILE A 220 -8.54 -7.94 -0.76
CA ILE A 220 -7.66 -8.01 -1.94
C ILE A 220 -7.55 -9.46 -2.43
N LEU A 221 -7.34 -10.41 -1.51
CA LEU A 221 -7.30 -11.84 -1.81
C LEU A 221 -8.66 -12.33 -2.33
N ALA A 222 -9.75 -11.96 -1.66
CA ALA A 222 -11.11 -12.31 -2.06
C ALA A 222 -11.51 -11.69 -3.41
N ALA A 223 -10.95 -10.52 -3.75
CA ALA A 223 -11.05 -9.94 -5.10
C ALA A 223 -10.16 -10.65 -6.14
N GLY A 224 -9.30 -11.59 -5.73
CA GLY A 224 -8.40 -12.35 -6.62
C GLY A 224 -7.20 -11.54 -7.13
N LEU A 225 -6.85 -10.44 -6.46
CA LEU A 225 -5.80 -9.53 -6.90
C LEU A 225 -4.41 -10.05 -6.50
N ASN A 226 -3.43 -9.89 -7.39
CA ASN A 226 -2.04 -10.34 -7.21
C ASN A 226 -1.07 -9.18 -7.44
N GLY A 227 -0.05 -9.01 -6.60
CA GLY A 227 0.92 -7.93 -6.75
C GLY A 227 0.38 -6.56 -6.30
N TYR A 228 -0.57 -6.54 -5.37
CA TYR A 228 -1.19 -5.33 -4.85
C TYR A 228 -0.71 -4.99 -3.43
N MET A 229 -0.81 -3.71 -3.10
CA MET A 229 -0.64 -3.14 -1.77
C MET A 229 -1.96 -2.52 -1.31
N ALA A 230 -2.37 -2.76 -0.07
CA ALA A 230 -3.51 -2.04 0.52
C ALA A 230 -3.22 -0.54 0.63
N THR A 231 -4.24 0.25 0.34
CA THR A 231 -4.20 1.70 0.51
C THR A 231 -5.36 2.17 1.39
N VAL A 232 -5.06 3.13 2.27
CA VAL A 232 -6.07 3.86 3.03
C VAL A 232 -5.79 5.35 2.86
N THR A 233 -6.77 6.08 2.35
CA THR A 233 -6.67 7.53 2.13
C THR A 233 -7.59 8.30 3.07
N ASN A 234 -7.42 9.63 3.10
CA ASN A 234 -8.12 10.55 4.00
C ASN A 234 -7.78 10.37 5.50
N LEU A 235 -6.58 9.89 5.84
CA LEU A 235 -6.15 9.62 7.22
C LEU A 235 -6.15 10.84 8.16
N LYS A 236 -6.11 12.06 7.61
CA LYS A 236 -6.26 13.31 8.39
C LYS A 236 -7.68 13.55 8.88
N ASN A 237 -8.67 12.94 8.24
CA ASN A 237 -10.08 13.07 8.57
C ASN A 237 -10.51 12.01 9.61
N PRO A 238 -11.70 12.17 10.23
CA PRO A 238 -12.31 11.12 11.03
C PRO A 238 -12.51 9.82 10.24
N LEU A 239 -12.53 8.69 10.94
CA LEU A 239 -12.57 7.33 10.38
C LEU A 239 -13.68 7.12 9.34
N ASN A 240 -14.86 7.70 9.56
CA ASN A 240 -15.99 7.58 8.64
C ASN A 240 -15.76 8.21 7.25
N LYS A 241 -14.71 9.02 7.08
CA LYS A 241 -14.30 9.60 5.79
C LYS A 241 -13.12 8.88 5.14
N TRP A 242 -12.57 7.86 5.81
CA TRP A 242 -11.47 7.06 5.26
C TRP A 242 -11.98 6.28 4.06
N ARG A 243 -11.09 6.10 3.08
CA ARG A 243 -11.37 5.30 1.89
C ARG A 243 -10.33 4.20 1.80
N CYS A 244 -10.80 2.98 1.61
CA CYS A 244 -9.95 1.81 1.49
C CYS A 244 -9.88 1.37 0.03
N GLY A 245 -8.72 0.90 -0.39
CA GLY A 245 -8.51 0.39 -1.72
C GLY A 245 -7.26 -0.47 -1.79
N ALA A 246 -6.83 -0.76 -3.02
CA ALA A 246 -5.57 -1.40 -3.29
C ALA A 246 -4.97 -0.84 -4.58
N ALA A 247 -3.64 -0.73 -4.59
CA ALA A 247 -2.88 -0.27 -5.75
C ALA A 247 -1.90 -1.38 -6.20
N PRO A 248 -1.74 -1.62 -7.51
CA PRO A 248 -0.69 -2.50 -8.02
C PRO A 248 0.68 -1.95 -7.62
N ILE A 249 1.56 -2.80 -7.10
CA ILE A 249 2.89 -2.38 -6.64
C ILE A 249 3.71 -1.80 -7.80
N THR A 250 3.54 -2.37 -9.00
CA THR A 250 4.19 -1.92 -10.25
C THR A 250 3.90 -0.47 -10.60
N SER A 251 2.72 0.05 -10.24
CA SER A 251 2.35 1.47 -10.46
C SER A 251 3.21 2.45 -9.65
N MET A 252 3.84 1.99 -8.57
CA MET A 252 4.68 2.80 -7.68
C MET A 252 6.18 2.62 -7.93
N MET A 253 6.57 1.75 -8.87
CA MET A 253 7.97 1.45 -9.15
C MET A 253 8.60 2.50 -10.06
N THR A 254 9.90 2.72 -9.90
CA THR A 254 10.71 3.51 -10.83
C THR A 254 12.02 2.79 -11.16
N VAL A 255 12.63 3.20 -12.27
CA VAL A 255 13.90 2.66 -12.74
C VAL A 255 14.98 3.72 -12.59
N LYS A 256 15.88 3.54 -11.62
CA LYS A 256 17.04 4.43 -11.48
C LYS A 256 17.99 4.25 -12.66
N ARG A 257 18.38 5.36 -13.28
CA ARG A 257 19.41 5.40 -14.31
C ARG A 257 20.73 5.76 -13.64
N TYR A 258 21.72 4.88 -13.75
CA TYR A 258 23.07 5.15 -13.26
C TYR A 258 23.92 5.63 -14.43
N GLY A 259 24.36 6.88 -14.38
CA GLY A 259 25.42 7.38 -15.26
C GLY A 259 26.78 7.05 -14.64
N ARG A 260 27.56 6.18 -15.27
CA ARG A 260 29.02 6.28 -15.17
C ARG A 260 29.45 7.21 -16.30
N GLY A 261 30.36 8.15 -16.02
CA GLY A 261 30.82 9.12 -17.01
C GLY A 261 31.21 8.50 -18.35
N HIS A 262 31.07 9.31 -19.41
CA HIS A 262 31.26 8.99 -20.84
C HIS A 262 30.28 7.93 -21.39
N GLY A 263 29.05 8.38 -21.65
CA GLY A 263 28.14 7.80 -22.67
C GLY A 263 27.32 6.57 -22.28
N ALA A 264 27.72 5.79 -21.27
CA ALA A 264 26.99 4.56 -20.90
C ALA A 264 26.02 4.79 -19.72
N VAL A 265 24.73 4.93 -20.03
CA VAL A 265 23.65 4.90 -19.02
C VAL A 265 23.30 3.44 -18.73
N THR A 266 23.62 2.96 -17.54
CA THR A 266 23.14 1.63 -17.09
C THR A 266 21.74 1.79 -16.48
N LEU A 267 20.74 1.16 -17.09
CA LEU A 267 19.40 1.04 -16.52
C LEU A 267 19.45 0.12 -15.30
N GLY A 268 19.02 0.62 -14.15
CA GLY A 268 18.84 -0.19 -12.96
C GLY A 268 17.67 -1.18 -13.09
N LYS A 269 17.53 -2.06 -12.10
CA LYS A 269 16.34 -2.90 -11.99
C LYS A 269 15.16 -2.07 -11.47
N PRO A 270 13.92 -2.30 -11.95
CA PRO A 270 12.73 -1.74 -11.33
C PRO A 270 12.69 -2.02 -9.83
N ALA A 271 12.38 -0.99 -9.03
CA ALA A 271 12.18 -1.13 -7.60
C ALA A 271 11.27 -0.03 -7.06
N LEU A 272 10.73 -0.24 -5.86
CA LEU A 272 10.20 0.85 -5.05
C LEU A 272 11.35 1.58 -4.37
N HIS A 273 11.24 2.90 -4.30
CA HIS A 273 12.24 3.75 -3.66
C HIS A 273 11.61 4.51 -2.49
N PRO A 274 12.39 4.83 -1.44
CA PRO A 274 11.92 5.74 -0.40
C PRO A 274 11.52 7.08 -1.02
N ALA A 275 10.35 7.59 -0.64
CA ALA A 275 9.96 8.95 -0.97
C ALA A 275 10.82 9.94 -0.17
N ALA A 276 11.51 10.84 -0.87
CA ALA A 276 12.26 11.92 -0.25
C ALA A 276 11.30 13.04 0.20
N VAL A 277 11.78 13.93 1.08
CA VAL A 277 11.05 15.14 1.44
C VAL A 277 10.89 16.02 0.20
N ASP A 278 9.65 16.41 -0.11
CA ASP A 278 9.37 17.38 -1.17
C ASP A 278 9.70 18.80 -0.67
N LEU A 279 10.79 19.38 -1.17
CA LEU A 279 11.23 20.73 -0.84
C LEU A 279 10.30 21.83 -1.40
N LYS A 280 9.34 21.47 -2.25
CA LYS A 280 8.25 22.35 -2.73
C LYS A 280 6.92 22.02 -2.04
N GLY A 281 6.89 21.02 -1.17
CA GLY A 281 5.69 20.56 -0.48
C GLY A 281 5.32 21.44 0.71
N LYS A 282 4.03 21.42 1.08
CA LYS A 282 3.48 22.23 2.18
C LYS A 282 4.16 21.98 3.52
N SER A 283 4.55 20.73 3.80
CA SER A 283 5.26 20.36 5.03
C SER A 283 6.60 21.09 5.17
N TYR A 284 7.41 21.10 4.09
CA TYR A 284 8.70 21.80 4.10
C TYR A 284 8.51 23.32 4.05
N GLU A 285 7.51 23.80 3.31
CA GLU A 285 7.18 25.22 3.29
C GLU A 285 6.84 25.74 4.68
N LEU A 286 6.03 25.01 5.46
CA LEU A 286 5.70 25.37 6.84
C LEU A 286 6.96 25.46 7.73
N LEU A 287 7.90 24.53 7.57
CA LEU A 287 9.19 24.59 8.26
C LEU A 287 9.99 25.84 7.84
N ARG A 288 10.07 26.10 6.53
CA ARG A 288 10.80 27.25 5.97
C ARG A 288 10.23 28.59 6.44
N GLN A 289 8.91 28.73 6.48
CA GLN A 289 8.23 29.95 6.94
C GLN A 289 8.52 30.26 8.41
N ASN A 290 8.70 29.23 9.25
CA ASN A 290 9.00 29.40 10.66
C ASN A 290 10.51 29.32 10.99
N GLY A 291 11.36 28.98 10.03
CA GLY A 291 12.78 28.70 10.25
C GLY A 291 13.55 29.85 10.89
N THR A 292 13.37 31.08 10.42
CA THR A 292 14.00 32.27 11.02
C THR A 292 13.51 32.50 12.44
N LYS A 293 12.21 32.30 12.70
CA LYS A 293 11.65 32.45 14.05
C LYS A 293 12.21 31.41 15.01
N PHE A 294 12.28 30.15 14.58
CA PHE A 294 12.88 29.07 15.37
C PHE A 294 14.38 29.27 15.65
N LEU A 295 15.06 30.04 14.80
CA LEU A 295 16.48 30.38 14.99
C LEU A 295 16.68 31.55 15.96
N MET A 296 15.78 32.54 15.92
CA MET A 296 15.95 33.80 16.67
C MET A 296 15.25 33.80 18.04
N ASP A 297 14.19 33.01 18.20
CA ASP A 297 13.31 33.01 19.38
C ASP A 297 13.25 31.62 20.04
N ASP A 298 13.04 31.59 21.36
CA ASP A 298 12.84 30.37 22.15
C ASP A 298 11.42 29.78 21.97
N VAL A 299 11.13 29.24 20.78
CA VAL A 299 9.80 28.67 20.43
C VAL A 299 9.75 27.15 20.60
N TYR A 300 10.22 26.65 21.75
CA TYR A 300 10.23 25.21 22.03
C TYR A 300 8.80 24.67 22.23
N ARG A 301 8.57 23.43 21.79
CA ARG A 301 7.32 22.68 22.05
C ARG A 301 7.63 21.41 22.81
N ASN A 302 6.89 21.19 23.90
CA ASN A 302 6.98 20.00 24.74
C ASN A 302 5.71 19.17 24.55
N PRO A 303 5.65 18.25 23.55
CA PRO A 303 4.41 17.55 23.19
C PRO A 303 3.93 16.52 24.24
N GLY A 304 4.75 16.21 25.24
CA GLY A 304 4.46 15.18 26.23
C GLY A 304 4.50 13.75 25.67
N PRO A 305 4.21 12.73 26.52
CA PRO A 305 4.13 11.34 26.10
C PRO A 305 2.91 11.06 25.21
N LEU A 306 2.99 10.01 24.40
CA LEU A 306 1.83 9.50 23.65
C LEU A 306 0.69 9.16 24.61
N GLN A 307 -0.51 9.67 24.33
CA GLN A 307 -1.72 9.34 25.08
C GLN A 307 -2.51 8.27 24.34
N PHE A 308 -3.07 7.30 25.07
CA PHE A 308 -3.94 6.27 24.50
C PHE A 308 -5.43 6.57 24.66
N GLU A 309 -5.79 7.47 25.58
CA GLU A 309 -7.14 7.91 25.88
C GLU A 309 -7.14 9.40 26.24
N GLY A 310 -8.31 10.04 26.15
CA GLY A 310 -8.49 11.45 26.50
C GLY A 310 -7.93 12.45 25.47
N PRO A 311 -7.80 13.73 25.85
CA PRO A 311 -7.31 14.77 24.97
C PRO A 311 -5.93 14.47 24.41
N GLY A 312 -5.79 14.52 23.07
CA GLY A 312 -4.53 14.28 22.37
C GLY A 312 -4.28 12.83 21.96
N ALA A 313 -5.11 11.87 22.37
CA ALA A 313 -4.97 10.47 21.93
C ALA A 313 -5.13 10.28 20.41
N ASP A 314 -5.95 11.13 19.77
CA ASP A 314 -6.16 11.14 18.33
C ASP A 314 -5.24 12.11 17.57
N ALA A 315 -4.22 12.67 18.24
CA ALA A 315 -3.28 13.59 17.61
C ALA A 315 -2.56 12.94 16.42
N LYS A 316 -2.53 13.66 15.30
CA LYS A 316 -1.91 13.19 14.05
C LYS A 316 -0.63 13.95 13.78
N ALA A 317 0.28 13.33 13.02
CA ALA A 317 1.50 13.98 12.59
C ALA A 317 1.18 15.29 11.82
N VAL A 318 1.94 16.34 12.10
CA VAL A 318 1.78 17.66 11.45
C VAL A 318 1.92 17.52 9.94
N THR A 319 2.89 16.72 9.48
CA THR A 319 3.11 16.43 8.05
C THR A 319 1.85 15.89 7.37
N LEU A 320 1.14 14.93 7.99
CA LEU A 320 -0.11 14.39 7.48
C LEU A 320 -1.25 15.43 7.43
N CYS A 321 -1.30 16.34 8.41
CA CYS A 321 -2.38 17.31 8.53
C CYS A 321 -2.21 18.48 7.55
N VAL A 322 -0.98 18.93 7.34
CA VAL A 322 -0.61 20.06 6.49
C VAL A 322 -0.60 19.65 5.02
N GLU A 323 -0.29 18.39 4.74
CA GLU A 323 -0.35 17.85 3.40
C GLU A 323 -1.78 17.73 2.88
N ASP A 324 -1.92 18.05 1.60
CA ASP A 324 -3.19 18.03 0.88
C ASP A 324 -3.06 17.14 -0.36
N GLN A 325 -2.63 15.90 -0.09
CA GLN A 325 -2.42 14.86 -1.08
C GLN A 325 -3.71 14.06 -1.34
N ASP A 326 -4.83 14.72 -1.63
CA ASP A 326 -6.01 14.03 -2.16
C ASP A 326 -5.83 13.75 -3.67
N TYR A 327 -4.83 12.94 -4.01
CA TYR A 327 -4.49 12.62 -5.39
C TYR A 327 -5.69 11.99 -6.13
N MET A 328 -6.34 11.01 -5.50
CA MET A 328 -7.50 10.34 -6.08
C MET A 328 -8.72 11.25 -6.19
N GLY A 329 -9.00 12.10 -5.21
CA GLY A 329 -10.08 13.08 -5.31
C GLY A 329 -9.80 14.14 -6.39
N ARG A 330 -8.54 14.52 -6.61
CA ARG A 330 -8.15 15.39 -7.73
C ARG A 330 -8.33 14.72 -9.08
N ILE A 331 -7.98 13.44 -9.23
CA ILE A 331 -8.29 12.66 -10.44
C ILE A 331 -9.80 12.63 -10.68
N LYS A 332 -10.60 12.31 -9.66
CA LYS A 332 -12.06 12.29 -9.77
C LYS A 332 -12.64 13.66 -10.14
N LYS A 333 -12.07 14.75 -9.61
CA LYS A 333 -12.45 16.12 -9.98
C LYS A 333 -12.12 16.41 -11.44
N LEU A 334 -10.94 15.99 -11.93
CA LEU A 334 -10.55 16.10 -13.34
C LEU A 334 -11.51 15.31 -14.25
N GLN A 335 -11.82 14.05 -13.92
CA GLN A 335 -12.83 13.25 -14.62
C GLN A 335 -14.18 13.97 -14.66
N GLY A 336 -14.63 14.54 -13.54
CA GLY A 336 -15.86 15.33 -13.50
C GLY A 336 -15.82 16.61 -14.37
N HIS A 337 -14.65 17.22 -14.58
CA HIS A 337 -14.49 18.30 -15.55
C HIS A 337 -14.57 17.78 -17.00
N LEU A 338 -13.95 16.64 -17.31
CA LEU A 338 -14.04 16.01 -18.62
C LEU A 338 -15.48 15.60 -18.97
N ASP A 339 -16.22 15.05 -18.00
CA ASP A 339 -17.64 14.71 -18.17
C ASP A 339 -18.50 15.95 -18.44
N LYS A 340 -18.20 17.07 -17.78
CA LYS A 340 -18.86 18.36 -18.06
C LYS A 340 -18.57 18.83 -19.48
N VAL A 341 -17.31 18.81 -19.93
CA VAL A 341 -16.96 19.14 -21.32
C VAL A 341 -17.72 18.23 -22.28
N ARG A 342 -17.69 16.91 -22.06
CA ARG A 342 -18.44 15.91 -22.84
C ARG A 342 -19.94 16.20 -22.90
N SER A 343 -20.53 16.68 -21.80
CA SER A 343 -21.94 17.05 -21.75
C SER A 343 -22.29 18.31 -22.55
N ILE A 344 -21.35 19.26 -22.66
CA ILE A 344 -21.51 20.51 -23.41
C ILE A 344 -21.36 20.26 -24.92
N VAL A 345 -20.43 19.40 -25.34
CA VAL A 345 -20.11 19.15 -26.76
C VAL A 345 -20.95 18.04 -27.42
N LYS A 346 -22.21 17.88 -27.01
CA LYS A 346 -23.11 16.88 -27.60
C LYS A 346 -23.47 17.20 -29.07
N PRO A 347 -23.88 16.20 -29.88
CA PRO A 347 -24.41 16.45 -31.21
C PRO A 347 -25.51 17.52 -31.18
N GLY A 348 -25.35 18.59 -31.95
CA GLY A 348 -26.23 19.77 -31.94
C GLY A 348 -25.68 21.00 -31.22
N CYS A 349 -24.50 20.92 -30.58
CA CYS A 349 -23.81 22.12 -30.07
C CYS A 349 -23.34 23.04 -31.21
N SER A 350 -23.19 24.34 -30.92
CA SER A 350 -22.69 25.31 -31.89
C SER A 350 -21.24 25.02 -32.29
N GLN A 351 -20.88 25.32 -33.53
CA GLN A 351 -19.51 25.16 -34.04
C GLN A 351 -18.46 25.92 -33.22
N ASP A 352 -18.80 27.10 -32.69
CA ASP A 352 -17.87 27.91 -31.89
C ASP A 352 -17.53 27.25 -30.56
N VAL A 353 -18.53 26.68 -29.87
CA VAL A 353 -18.33 25.89 -28.64
C VAL A 353 -17.45 24.67 -28.91
N LEU A 354 -17.67 23.97 -30.03
CA LEU A 354 -16.86 22.81 -30.40
C LEU A 354 -15.40 23.20 -30.69
N LYS A 355 -15.17 24.27 -31.45
CA LYS A 355 -13.83 24.81 -31.73
C LYS A 355 -13.11 25.25 -30.46
N ALA A 356 -13.81 25.96 -29.57
CA ALA A 356 -13.25 26.42 -28.30
C ALA A 356 -12.85 25.23 -27.40
N ALA A 357 -13.71 24.22 -27.30
CA ALA A 357 -13.41 23.01 -26.53
C ALA A 357 -12.20 22.25 -27.09
N LEU A 358 -12.13 22.07 -28.41
CA LEU A 358 -10.99 21.41 -29.07
C LEU A 358 -9.67 22.16 -28.82
N SER A 359 -9.68 23.49 -28.98
CA SER A 359 -8.47 24.31 -28.77
C SER A 359 -8.00 24.27 -27.32
N ALA A 360 -8.92 24.38 -26.36
CA ALA A 360 -8.59 24.28 -24.93
C ALA A 360 -8.02 22.90 -24.57
N MET A 361 -8.65 21.82 -25.06
CA MET A 361 -8.19 20.45 -24.78
C MET A 361 -6.85 20.13 -25.44
N ALA A 362 -6.60 20.65 -26.66
CA ALA A 362 -5.29 20.54 -27.31
C ALA A 362 -4.21 21.23 -26.47
N SER A 363 -4.44 22.46 -26.02
CA SER A 363 -3.49 23.20 -25.17
C SER A 363 -3.20 22.47 -23.85
N VAL A 364 -4.22 21.90 -23.19
CA VAL A 364 -4.03 21.08 -21.99
C VAL A 364 -3.16 19.86 -22.30
N THR A 365 -3.40 19.19 -23.42
CA THR A 365 -2.63 18.00 -23.84
C THR A 365 -1.16 18.34 -24.10
N ASP A 366 -0.88 19.48 -24.76
CA ASP A 366 0.47 19.94 -25.04
C ASP A 366 1.23 20.27 -23.76
N ILE A 367 0.61 21.02 -22.84
CA ILE A 367 1.20 21.34 -21.53
C ILE A 367 1.55 20.07 -20.76
N LEU A 368 0.62 19.12 -20.68
CA LEU A 368 0.83 17.86 -19.97
C LEU A 368 1.92 17.01 -20.64
N SER A 369 1.99 16.99 -21.97
CA SER A 369 3.05 16.30 -22.72
C SER A 369 4.43 16.86 -22.39
N VAL A 370 4.57 18.19 -22.34
CA VAL A 370 5.81 18.85 -21.92
C VAL A 370 6.17 18.51 -20.47
N MET A 371 5.19 18.53 -19.55
CA MET A 371 5.43 18.21 -18.14
C MET A 371 5.76 16.73 -17.89
N SER A 372 5.24 15.83 -18.72
CA SER A 372 5.51 14.39 -18.64
C SER A 372 6.82 13.96 -19.31
N SER A 373 7.44 14.86 -20.06
CA SER A 373 8.74 14.62 -20.69
C SER A 373 9.84 14.65 -19.63
N PRO A 374 10.75 13.66 -19.59
CA PRO A 374 11.82 13.64 -18.59
C PRO A 374 12.68 14.89 -18.76
N THR A 375 12.79 15.70 -17.70
CA THR A 375 13.74 16.81 -17.66
C THR A 375 15.14 16.25 -17.89
N SER A 376 15.72 16.53 -19.05
CA SER A 376 17.14 16.32 -19.30
C SER A 376 17.91 17.10 -18.24
N GLY A 377 18.51 16.38 -17.30
CA GLY A 377 19.33 16.96 -16.26
C GLY A 377 20.52 17.67 -16.88
N SER A 378 20.41 18.97 -17.07
CA SER A 378 21.52 19.89 -16.90
C SER A 378 21.32 20.51 -15.52
N THR A 379 22.05 20.00 -14.53
CA THR A 379 22.30 20.74 -13.30
C THR A 379 23.35 21.81 -13.62
N PRO A 380 23.03 23.11 -13.57
CA PRO A 380 24.05 24.10 -13.28
C PRO A 380 24.31 24.04 -11.78
N TYR A 381 25.48 23.55 -11.41
CA TYR A 381 26.39 24.02 -10.35
C TYR A 381 27.38 22.91 -10.00
#